data_AF-A0A9D7I5E3-F1
#
_entry.id   AF-A0A9D7I5E3-F1
#
_cell.length_a   1.000
_cell.length_b   1.000
_cell.length_c   1.000
_cell.angle_alpha   90.00
_cell.angle_beta   90.00
_cell.angle_gamma   90.00
#
_symmetry.space_group_name_H-M   'P 1'
#
loop_
_entity.id
_entity.type
_entity.pdbx_description
1 polymer ?
#
loop_
_entity_poly.entity_id
_entity_poly.type
_entity_poly.pdbx_seq_one_letter_code
_entity_poly.pdbx_strand_id
1 'polypeptide(L)'
;MHSCGHDMHMTTWLGTARAMARVKDQWKGTLMLIGQPAEELGAGSKMMLDAGLYTRFGVPDFGIGLHCSPTIPAGQVGFGKGYTMANSERMDIRISGIGAHGASRTCPSTR
;
A
#
# COMPACT_ATOMS: atom_id res chain seq x y z
N MET A 1 14.43 -1.31 -1.10
CA MET A 1 14.16 -1.97 -2.40
C MET A 1 12.68 -1.80 -2.70
N HIS A 2 12.30 -1.46 -3.94
CA HIS A 2 10.90 -1.36 -4.37
C HIS A 2 10.37 -2.72 -4.88
N SER A 3 10.25 -3.69 -3.98
CA SER A 3 9.92 -5.09 -4.34
C SER A 3 8.46 -5.30 -4.74
N CYS A 4 7.57 -4.37 -4.39
CA CYS A 4 6.15 -4.41 -4.70
C CYS A 4 5.78 -3.52 -5.93
N GLY A 5 6.79 -2.91 -6.57
CA GLY A 5 6.59 -2.10 -7.77
C GLY A 5 5.98 -0.72 -7.55
N HIS A 6 6.04 -0.18 -6.32
CA HIS A 6 5.51 1.15 -5.99
C HIS A 6 6.20 2.28 -6.79
N ASP A 7 7.44 2.07 -7.23
CA ASP A 7 8.15 2.93 -8.18
C ASP A 7 7.47 2.96 -9.57
N MET A 8 7.07 1.80 -10.09
CA MET A 8 6.29 1.71 -11.34
C MET A 8 4.91 2.35 -11.19
N HIS A 9 4.25 2.18 -10.04
CA HIS A 9 2.95 2.81 -9.77
C HIS A 9 3.06 4.33 -9.76
N MET A 10 4.08 4.89 -9.11
CA MET A 10 4.30 6.34 -9.08
C MET A 10 4.73 6.90 -10.45
N THR A 11 5.48 6.12 -11.24
CA THR A 11 5.80 6.49 -12.63
C THR A 11 4.54 6.55 -13.49
N THR A 12 3.67 5.54 -13.37
CA THR A 12 2.36 5.49 -14.05
C THR A 12 1.46 6.63 -13.60
N TRP A 13 1.40 6.91 -12.31
CA TRP A 13 0.64 8.02 -11.71
C TRP A 13 1.02 9.37 -12.33
N LEU A 14 2.33 9.65 -12.43
CA LEU A 14 2.85 10.87 -13.04
C LEU A 14 2.56 10.91 -14.55
N GLY A 15 2.69 9.77 -15.23
CA GLY A 15 2.35 9.61 -16.64
C GLY A 15 0.89 9.97 -16.92
N THR A 16 -0.04 9.40 -16.14
CA THR A 16 -1.48 9.71 -16.22
C THR A 16 -1.75 11.18 -15.97
N ALA A 17 -1.15 11.77 -14.93
CA ALA A 17 -1.29 13.20 -14.64
C ALA A 17 -0.91 14.07 -15.85
N ARG A 18 0.24 13.78 -16.47
CA ARG A 18 0.74 14.50 -17.64
C ARG A 18 -0.14 14.27 -18.87
N ALA A 19 -0.59 13.04 -19.10
CA ALA A 19 -1.45 12.71 -20.23
C ALA A 19 -2.80 13.44 -20.13
N MET A 20 -3.48 13.33 -19.00
CA MET A 20 -4.77 13.97 -18.76
C MET A 20 -4.68 15.50 -18.81
N ALA A 21 -3.57 16.08 -18.36
CA ALA A 21 -3.33 17.51 -18.48
C ALA A 21 -3.14 17.99 -19.92
N ARG A 22 -2.61 17.15 -20.82
CA ARG A 22 -2.41 17.48 -22.25
C ARG A 22 -3.70 17.48 -23.06
N VAL A 23 -4.67 16.66 -22.67
CA VAL A 23 -5.95 16.49 -23.40
C VAL A 23 -7.13 17.12 -22.66
N LYS A 24 -6.90 18.20 -21.89
CA LYS A 24 -7.94 18.88 -21.09
C LYS A 24 -9.16 19.36 -21.89
N ASP A 25 -8.99 19.56 -23.19
CA ASP A 25 -10.05 19.90 -24.14
C ASP A 25 -10.96 18.71 -24.50
N GLN A 26 -10.51 17.48 -24.25
CA GLN A 26 -11.19 16.23 -24.61
C GLN A 26 -11.96 15.59 -23.46
N TRP A 27 -11.88 16.15 -22.24
CA TRP A 27 -12.62 15.64 -21.09
C TRP A 27 -13.09 16.79 -20.19
N LYS A 28 -14.06 16.48 -19.31
CA LYS A 28 -14.62 17.42 -18.35
C LYS A 28 -14.80 16.75 -17.00
N GLY A 29 -14.67 17.53 -15.93
CA GLY A 29 -14.82 17.08 -14.55
C GLY A 29 -13.58 17.35 -13.71
N THR A 30 -13.41 16.58 -12.65
CA THR A 30 -12.29 16.71 -11.71
C THR A 30 -11.54 15.40 -11.63
N LEU A 31 -10.22 15.45 -11.87
CA LEU A 31 -9.33 14.31 -11.66
C LEU A 31 -8.59 14.50 -10.33
N MET A 32 -8.85 13.62 -9.36
CA MET A 32 -8.13 13.58 -8.10
C MET A 32 -7.02 12.53 -8.18
N LEU A 33 -5.77 12.96 -8.03
CA LEU A 33 -4.61 12.09 -8.04
C LEU A 33 -4.07 11.92 -6.62
N ILE A 34 -4.10 10.68 -6.10
CA ILE A 34 -3.75 10.36 -4.72
C ILE A 34 -2.40 9.65 -4.70
N GLY A 35 -1.38 10.25 -4.09
CA GLY A 35 -0.10 9.60 -3.81
C GLY A 35 -0.08 9.07 -2.38
N GLN A 36 -0.45 7.80 -2.19
CA GLN A 36 -0.56 7.20 -0.86
C GLN A 36 0.82 6.75 -0.33
N PRO A 37 1.27 7.23 0.85
CA PRO A 37 2.48 6.72 1.49
C PRO A 37 2.21 5.44 2.27
N ALA A 38 3.26 4.78 2.79
CA ALA A 38 3.15 3.75 3.84
C ALA A 38 2.14 2.60 3.59
N GLU A 39 2.00 2.17 2.34
CA GLU A 39 1.12 1.05 1.95
C GLU A 39 1.57 -0.27 2.60
N GLU A 40 2.87 -0.59 2.54
CA GLU A 40 3.44 -1.83 3.11
C GLU A 40 3.22 -1.96 4.63
N LEU A 41 3.03 -0.82 5.32
CA LEU A 41 2.74 -0.80 6.74
C LEU A 41 1.25 -1.01 7.04
N GLY A 42 0.38 -0.98 6.03
CA GLY A 42 -1.08 -1.00 6.18
C GLY A 42 -1.64 0.30 6.75
N ALA A 43 -0.85 1.37 6.81
CA ALA A 43 -1.20 2.59 7.55
C ALA A 43 -1.57 3.79 6.65
N GLY A 44 -1.02 3.81 5.42
CA GLY A 44 -1.10 4.94 4.51
C GLY A 44 -2.48 5.54 4.29
N SER A 45 -3.42 4.71 3.85
CA SER A 45 -4.79 5.12 3.54
C SER A 45 -5.47 5.74 4.76
N LYS A 46 -5.39 5.07 5.92
CA LYS A 46 -5.94 5.57 7.18
C LYS A 46 -5.32 6.91 7.59
N MET A 47 -4.00 7.05 7.49
CA MET A 47 -3.32 8.31 7.81
C MET A 47 -3.81 9.47 6.93
N MET A 48 -4.04 9.23 5.64
CA MET A 48 -4.56 10.26 4.74
C MET A 48 -6.01 10.64 5.07
N LEU A 49 -6.85 9.65 5.42
CA LEU A 49 -8.22 9.90 5.85
C LEU A 49 -8.27 10.69 7.15
N ASP A 50 -7.46 10.31 8.14
CA ASP A 50 -7.33 11.02 9.42
C ASP A 50 -6.81 12.45 9.23
N ALA A 51 -5.95 12.69 8.22
CA ALA A 51 -5.49 14.01 7.79
C ALA A 51 -6.52 14.79 6.95
N GLY A 52 -7.75 14.28 6.84
CA GLY A 52 -8.89 14.94 6.21
C GLY A 52 -8.88 14.90 4.68
N LEU A 53 -8.33 13.86 4.05
CA LEU A 53 -8.27 13.73 2.58
C LEU A 53 -9.58 14.15 1.90
N TYR A 54 -10.70 13.53 2.26
CA TYR A 54 -11.97 13.82 1.60
C TYR A 54 -12.67 15.08 2.12
N THR A 55 -12.39 15.50 3.35
CA THR A 55 -12.90 16.77 3.88
C THR A 55 -12.23 17.97 3.20
N ARG A 56 -10.94 17.84 2.85
CA ARG A 56 -10.12 18.92 2.27
C ARG A 56 -10.23 18.99 0.75
N PHE A 57 -10.38 17.84 0.09
CA PHE A 57 -10.32 17.75 -1.38
C PHE A 57 -11.64 17.26 -2.02
N GLY A 58 -12.65 16.92 -1.23
CA GLY A 58 -13.92 16.35 -1.70
C GLY A 58 -13.88 14.83 -1.85
N VAL A 59 -15.04 14.20 -2.05
CA VAL A 59 -15.16 12.77 -2.33
C VAL A 59 -15.36 12.59 -3.85
N PRO A 60 -14.52 11.79 -4.54
CA PRO A 60 -14.73 11.51 -5.95
C PRO A 60 -15.90 10.53 -6.15
N ASP A 61 -16.56 10.61 -7.32
CA ASP A 61 -17.65 9.68 -7.67
C ASP A 61 -17.16 8.23 -7.79
N PHE A 62 -15.90 8.05 -8.23
CA PHE A 62 -15.27 6.74 -8.41
C PHE A 62 -13.79 6.79 -7.99
N GLY A 63 -13.32 5.73 -7.35
CA GLY A 63 -11.90 5.49 -7.06
C GLY A 63 -11.35 4.37 -7.93
N ILE A 64 -10.19 4.59 -8.55
CA ILE A 64 -9.48 3.59 -9.34
C ILE A 64 -8.08 3.42 -8.75
N GLY A 65 -7.73 2.17 -8.44
CA GLY A 65 -6.39 1.76 -8.03
C GLY A 65 -5.87 0.68 -8.96
N LEU A 66 -4.55 0.62 -9.12
CA LEU A 66 -3.87 -0.42 -9.91
C LEU A 66 -2.65 -0.92 -9.15
N HIS A 67 -2.31 -2.18 -9.38
CA HIS A 67 -1.10 -2.79 -8.86
C HIS A 67 -0.48 -3.62 -9.98
N CYS A 68 0.83 -3.46 -10.21
CA CYS A 68 1.55 -4.35 -11.11
C CYS A 68 1.54 -5.77 -10.51
N SER A 69 1.28 -6.78 -11.32
CA SER A 69 1.29 -8.17 -10.83
C SER A 69 2.37 -8.96 -11.54
N PRO A 70 3.21 -9.72 -10.80
CA PRO A 70 4.14 -10.66 -11.40
C PRO A 70 3.45 -11.95 -11.89
N THR A 71 2.20 -12.18 -11.49
CA THR A 71 1.45 -13.41 -11.85
C THR A 71 0.56 -13.24 -13.08
N ILE A 72 0.39 -12.02 -13.56
CA ILE A 72 -0.40 -11.72 -14.76
C ILE A 72 0.59 -11.44 -15.91
N PRO A 73 0.43 -12.08 -17.09
CA PRO A 73 1.30 -11.82 -18.23
C PRO A 73 1.32 -10.34 -18.63
N ALA A 74 2.48 -9.86 -19.04
CA ALA A 74 2.64 -8.49 -19.53
C ALA A 74 1.68 -8.19 -20.70
N GLY A 75 1.10 -6.98 -20.70
CA GLY A 75 0.10 -6.56 -21.68
C GLY A 75 -1.34 -6.96 -21.33
N GLN A 76 -1.56 -7.64 -20.20
CA GLN A 76 -2.90 -7.97 -19.71
C GLN A 76 -3.25 -7.20 -18.43
N VAL A 77 -4.56 -7.02 -18.20
CA VAL A 77 -5.11 -6.40 -16.99
C VAL A 77 -6.11 -7.38 -16.38
N GLY A 78 -5.85 -7.78 -15.13
CA GLY A 78 -6.80 -8.57 -14.34
C GLY A 78 -7.70 -7.67 -13.49
N PHE A 79 -8.99 -7.97 -13.46
CA PHE A 79 -9.96 -7.33 -12.57
C PHE A 79 -11.03 -8.35 -12.16
N GLY A 80 -11.68 -8.09 -11.02
CA GLY A 80 -12.74 -8.96 -10.48
C GLY A 80 -13.84 -8.14 -9.82
N LYS A 81 -15.02 -8.74 -9.67
CA LYS A 81 -16.15 -8.14 -8.95
C LYS A 81 -16.20 -8.64 -7.52
N GLY A 82 -16.46 -7.75 -6.57
CA GLY A 82 -16.55 -8.10 -5.14
C GLY A 82 -15.17 -8.08 -4.47
N TYR A 83 -14.94 -8.99 -3.53
CA TYR A 83 -13.66 -9.11 -2.84
C TYR A 83 -12.59 -9.68 -3.77
N THR A 84 -11.56 -8.89 -4.04
CA THR A 84 -10.45 -9.26 -4.92
C THR A 84 -9.18 -9.64 -4.17
N MET A 85 -9.07 -9.26 -2.88
CA MET A 85 -7.92 -9.57 -2.02
C MET A 85 -8.39 -9.95 -0.62
N ALA A 86 -7.56 -10.71 0.11
CA ALA A 86 -7.80 -11.06 1.50
C ALA A 86 -7.48 -9.88 2.43
N ASN A 87 -8.10 -9.86 3.62
CA ASN A 87 -7.67 -8.99 4.71
C ASN A 87 -6.26 -9.44 5.20
N SER A 88 -5.48 -8.51 5.72
CA SER A 88 -4.16 -8.77 6.31
C SER A 88 -4.01 -8.03 7.65
N GLU A 89 -3.41 -8.70 8.63
CA GLU A 89 -3.08 -8.16 9.94
C GLU A 89 -1.59 -8.43 10.23
N ARG A 90 -0.93 -7.57 11.01
CA ARG A 90 0.47 -7.75 11.40
C ARG A 90 0.58 -7.81 12.92
N MET A 91 1.33 -8.80 13.42
CA MET A 91 1.65 -8.94 14.84
C MET A 91 3.15 -9.14 15.02
N ASP A 92 3.72 -8.42 16.00
CA ASP A 92 5.09 -8.64 16.45
C ASP A 92 5.10 -9.49 17.73
N ILE A 93 5.84 -10.59 17.72
CA ILE A 93 5.99 -11.49 18.87
C ILE A 93 7.43 -11.43 19.37
N ARG A 94 7.61 -10.92 20.59
CA ARG A 94 8.91 -10.90 21.26
C ARG A 94 9.03 -12.08 22.22
N ILE A 95 9.93 -13.02 21.92
CA ILE A 95 10.26 -14.12 22.82
C ILE A 95 11.47 -13.73 23.65
N SER A 96 11.29 -13.62 24.97
CA SER A 96 12.37 -13.32 25.91
C SER A 96 12.73 -14.58 26.69
N GLY A 97 13.95 -15.07 26.50
CA GLY A 97 14.52 -16.18 27.26
C GLY A 97 15.55 -15.70 28.28
N ILE A 98 16.16 -16.66 28.98
CA ILE A 98 17.31 -16.43 29.84
C ILE A 98 18.52 -17.06 29.14
N GLY A 99 19.57 -16.28 28.87
CA GLY A 99 20.79 -16.78 28.25
C GLY A 99 21.51 -17.79 29.15
N ALA A 100 22.09 -18.84 28.56
CA ALA A 100 22.84 -19.88 29.25
C ALA A 100 24.11 -20.24 28.49
N HIS A 101 25.03 -20.94 29.15
CA HIS A 101 26.18 -21.50 28.45
C HIS A 101 25.74 -22.64 27.53
N GLY A 102 26.29 -22.74 26.32
CA GLY A 102 25.84 -23.74 25.34
C GLY A 102 25.95 -25.19 25.81
N ALA A 103 26.85 -25.47 26.76
CA ALA A 103 27.04 -26.78 27.37
C ALA A 103 26.35 -26.95 28.74
N SER A 104 25.72 -25.91 29.29
CA SER A 104 25.02 -26.02 30.58
C SER A 104 23.73 -25.20 30.60
N ARG A 105 22.63 -25.87 30.94
CA ARG A 105 21.36 -25.23 31.23
C ARG A 105 21.55 -24.24 32.39
N THR A 106 20.99 -23.05 32.26
CA THR A 106 20.95 -22.06 33.33
C THR A 106 20.31 -22.70 34.56
N CYS A 107 21.08 -22.79 35.65
CA CYS A 107 20.51 -23.10 36.94
C CYS A 107 19.70 -21.86 37.36
N PRO A 108 18.38 -21.94 37.55
CA PRO A 108 17.67 -20.84 38.19
C PRO A 108 18.22 -20.78 39.61
N SER A 109 19.13 -19.85 39.89
CA SER A 109 19.48 -19.55 41.27
C SER A 109 18.17 -19.19 41.96
N THR A 110 17.75 -20.05 42.88
CA THR A 110 16.66 -19.84 43.82
C THR A 110 16.63 -18.39 44.27
N ARG A 111 15.50 -17.73 44.03
CA ARG A 111 15.08 -16.65 44.93
C ARG A 111 14.66 -17.28 46.25
#